data_AF-A0A2E7N0G3-F1
#
_entry.id   AF-A0A2E7N0G3-F1
#
_cell.length_a   1.000
_cell.length_b   1.000
_cell.length_c   1.000
_cell.angle_alpha   90.00
_cell.angle_beta   90.00
_cell.angle_gamma   90.00
#
_symmetry.space_group_name_H-M   'P 1'
#
loop_
_entity.id
_entity.type
_entity.pdbx_description
1 polymer ?
#
loop_
_entity_poly.entity_id
_entity_poly.type
_entity_poly.pdbx_seq_one_letter_code
_entity_poly.pdbx_strand_id
1 'polypeptide(L)'
;LDIDTKDAIKIDVKKHCFDNTDRADIFIEGHGGIWTFGKDEIFSQDWVDYVKETCPWLDVTGALIFWRAPGYQHPGAHIDVAPNDSPSRVEGVEYENNFHATNASDSMDKKDFYPVVSSYNWILDKGDDSAMTWFRPKADQNESELLELKKFTDAVHYDEVPLEKLDEIDRCTIGHDKLVMVRTNVLHNVDMGQQERWAISARCIMNWSTWDEAVDTLTDWIIE
;
A
#
# COMPACT_ATOMS: atom_id res chain seq x y z
N LEU A 1 5.94 11.18 7.58
CA LEU A 1 7.00 10.79 8.52
C LEU A 1 8.26 11.59 8.19
N ASP A 2 9.05 11.97 9.20
CA ASP A 2 10.35 12.62 9.02
C ASP A 2 11.42 11.58 8.62
N ILE A 3 11.16 10.89 7.51
CA ILE A 3 12.01 9.85 6.94
C ILE A 3 12.10 10.16 5.45
N ASP A 4 13.30 10.50 5.00
CA ASP A 4 13.57 10.92 3.63
C ASP A 4 13.58 9.71 2.68
N THR A 5 13.14 9.90 1.43
CA THR A 5 13.08 8.87 0.38
C THR A 5 14.20 9.01 -0.65
N LYS A 6 15.07 10.00 -0.49
CA LYS A 6 16.23 10.23 -1.34
C LYS A 6 17.14 9.01 -1.33
N ASP A 7 17.61 8.66 -2.52
CA ASP A 7 18.51 7.53 -2.77
C ASP A 7 17.95 6.18 -2.28
N ALA A 8 16.64 6.10 -2.02
CA ALA A 8 15.98 4.87 -1.55
C ALA A 8 16.01 3.76 -2.60
N ILE A 9 15.80 4.11 -3.86
CA ILE A 9 15.56 3.17 -4.95
C ILE A 9 16.84 3.00 -5.76
N LYS A 10 17.28 1.75 -5.97
CA LYS A 10 18.50 1.42 -6.73
C LYS A 10 18.25 0.97 -8.17
N ILE A 11 16.99 0.86 -8.57
CA ILE A 11 16.57 0.45 -9.92
C ILE A 11 15.75 1.55 -10.59
N ASP A 12 15.68 1.51 -11.93
CA ASP A 12 14.67 2.27 -12.67
C ASP A 12 13.32 1.53 -12.56
N VAL A 13 12.49 1.96 -11.61
CA VAL A 13 11.22 1.30 -11.30
C VAL A 13 10.29 1.25 -12.51
N LYS A 14 10.14 2.38 -13.22
CA LYS A 14 9.21 2.47 -14.36
C LYS A 14 9.62 1.49 -15.45
N LYS A 15 10.91 1.52 -15.82
CA LYS A 15 11.45 0.62 -16.83
C LYS A 15 11.35 -0.84 -16.39
N HIS A 16 11.73 -1.14 -15.15
CA HIS A 16 11.75 -2.50 -14.65
C HIS A 16 10.34 -3.11 -14.61
N CYS A 17 9.32 -2.36 -14.17
CA CYS A 17 7.94 -2.85 -14.12
C CYS A 17 7.39 -3.11 -15.52
N PHE A 18 7.60 -2.21 -16.48
CA PHE A 18 7.10 -2.40 -17.84
C PHE A 18 7.88 -3.43 -18.67
N ASP A 19 9.17 -3.65 -18.39
CA ASP A 19 9.92 -4.75 -19.00
C ASP A 19 9.48 -6.13 -18.47
N ASN A 20 8.82 -6.17 -17.30
CA ASN A 20 8.44 -7.40 -16.59
C ASN A 20 6.95 -7.38 -16.19
N THR A 21 6.06 -7.08 -17.16
CA THR A 21 4.60 -7.08 -16.91
C THR A 21 4.04 -8.47 -16.58
N ASP A 22 4.73 -9.53 -16.99
CA ASP A 22 4.41 -10.92 -16.66
C ASP A 22 4.70 -11.29 -15.21
N ARG A 23 5.52 -10.48 -14.51
CA ARG A 23 5.78 -10.58 -13.07
C ARG A 23 4.75 -9.82 -12.23
N ALA A 24 3.96 -8.94 -12.83
CA ALA A 24 2.99 -8.13 -12.08
C ALA A 24 2.00 -9.02 -11.33
N ASP A 25 1.68 -8.65 -10.07
CA ASP A 25 0.56 -9.24 -9.33
C ASP A 25 -0.75 -8.97 -10.07
N ILE A 26 -0.88 -7.74 -10.58
CA ILE A 26 -1.97 -7.28 -11.44
C ILE A 26 -1.37 -6.40 -12.51
N PHE A 27 -1.73 -6.62 -13.77
CA PHE A 27 -1.44 -5.65 -14.83
C PHE A 27 -2.61 -5.59 -15.80
N ILE A 28 -3.18 -4.39 -15.93
CA ILE A 28 -4.24 -4.07 -16.87
C ILE A 28 -3.66 -3.02 -17.82
N GLU A 29 -3.36 -3.46 -19.04
CA GLU A 29 -2.75 -2.61 -20.06
C GLU A 29 -3.54 -1.30 -20.23
N GLY A 30 -2.82 -0.18 -20.17
CA GLY A 30 -3.41 1.17 -20.28
C GLY A 30 -4.20 1.67 -19.07
N HIS A 31 -4.30 0.90 -17.97
CA HIS A 31 -5.09 1.29 -16.79
C HIS A 31 -4.26 1.32 -15.51
N GLY A 32 -3.59 0.22 -15.16
CA GLY A 32 -2.82 0.16 -13.92
C GLY A 32 -2.09 -1.15 -13.73
N GLY A 33 -1.21 -1.19 -12.73
CA GLY A 33 -0.50 -2.39 -12.35
C GLY A 33 0.05 -2.35 -10.93
N ILE A 34 0.29 -3.55 -10.40
CA ILE A 34 0.82 -3.79 -9.06
C ILE A 34 1.97 -4.79 -9.19
N TRP A 35 3.12 -4.45 -8.63
CA TRP A 35 4.28 -5.33 -8.57
C TRP A 35 4.81 -5.44 -7.14
N THR A 36 5.26 -6.63 -6.80
CA THR A 36 5.89 -6.95 -5.52
C THR A 36 7.39 -7.18 -5.69
N PHE A 37 8.16 -6.52 -4.84
CA PHE A 37 9.63 -6.64 -4.78
C PHE A 37 10.11 -6.90 -3.36
N GLY A 38 11.16 -7.71 -3.24
CA GLY A 38 11.96 -7.76 -2.02
C GLY A 38 12.85 -6.54 -1.89
N LYS A 39 13.23 -6.20 -0.65
CA LYS A 39 14.07 -5.00 -0.39
C LYS A 39 15.40 -5.08 -1.13
N ASP A 40 15.96 -6.28 -1.28
CA ASP A 40 17.19 -6.55 -1.99
C ASP A 40 17.08 -6.38 -3.51
N GLU A 41 15.88 -6.33 -4.07
CA GLU A 41 15.66 -6.07 -5.49
C GLU A 41 15.51 -4.57 -5.76
N ILE A 42 14.81 -3.83 -4.90
CA ILE A 42 14.38 -2.46 -5.17
C ILE A 42 15.15 -1.38 -4.40
N PHE A 43 15.49 -1.62 -3.14
CA PHE A 43 16.06 -0.58 -2.28
C PHE A 43 17.58 -0.63 -2.20
N SER A 44 18.19 0.54 -2.04
CA SER A 44 19.59 0.64 -1.62
C SER A 44 19.73 0.18 -0.17
N GLN A 45 20.84 -0.50 0.16
CA GLN A 45 21.08 -0.95 1.52
C GLN A 45 21.25 0.23 2.48
N ASP A 46 21.95 1.28 2.03
CA ASP A 46 22.16 2.52 2.80
C ASP A 46 20.84 3.15 3.25
N TRP A 47 19.80 3.13 2.39
CA TRP A 47 18.49 3.66 2.76
C TRP A 47 17.74 2.73 3.73
N VAL A 48 17.81 1.42 3.53
CA VAL A 48 17.20 0.44 4.47
C VAL A 48 17.82 0.60 5.86
N ASP A 49 19.14 0.74 5.95
CA ASP A 49 19.86 0.96 7.19
C ASP A 49 19.47 2.31 7.82
N TYR A 50 19.40 3.38 7.01
CA TYR A 50 18.94 4.69 7.45
C TYR A 50 17.52 4.65 8.06
N VAL A 51 16.56 3.98 7.42
CA VAL A 51 15.20 3.84 7.95
C VAL A 51 15.23 3.12 9.30
N LYS A 52 16.00 2.02 9.40
CA LYS A 52 16.10 1.24 10.64
C LYS A 52 16.75 1.99 11.79
N GLU A 53 17.80 2.77 11.49
CA GLU A 53 18.48 3.63 12.47
C GLU A 53 17.59 4.81 12.91
N THR A 54 16.87 5.41 11.96
CA THR A 54 16.02 6.58 12.22
C THR A 54 14.75 6.20 12.96
N CYS A 55 14.05 5.16 12.51
CA CYS A 55 12.80 4.68 13.09
C CYS A 55 12.88 3.16 13.32
N PRO A 56 13.33 2.70 14.51
CA PRO A 56 13.55 1.28 14.79
C PRO A 56 12.32 0.39 14.68
N TRP A 57 11.13 0.99 14.71
CA TRP A 57 9.83 0.35 14.54
C TRP A 57 9.52 -0.07 13.11
N LEU A 58 10.20 0.53 12.13
CA LEU A 58 10.04 0.20 10.71
C LEU A 58 11.19 -0.70 10.26
N ASP A 59 10.91 -1.99 10.11
CA ASP A 59 11.86 -2.93 9.50
C ASP A 59 11.44 -3.22 8.06
N VAL A 60 12.06 -2.54 7.11
CA VAL A 60 11.74 -2.66 5.69
C VAL A 60 12.07 -4.08 5.20
N THR A 61 11.11 -4.73 4.54
CA THR A 61 11.21 -6.08 3.98
C THR A 61 11.04 -6.13 2.47
N GLY A 62 10.32 -5.16 1.90
CA GLY A 62 10.09 -5.10 0.46
C GLY A 62 9.26 -3.90 0.06
N ALA A 63 8.70 -3.95 -1.14
CA ALA A 63 7.87 -2.90 -1.68
C ALA A 63 6.70 -3.44 -2.49
N LEU A 64 5.58 -2.71 -2.44
CA LEU A 64 4.56 -2.74 -3.49
C LEU A 64 4.71 -1.51 -4.37
N ILE A 65 4.68 -1.72 -5.69
CA ILE A 65 4.71 -0.67 -6.69
C ILE A 65 3.35 -0.58 -7.34
N PHE A 66 2.74 0.59 -7.25
CA PHE A 66 1.45 0.88 -7.85
C PHE A 66 1.64 1.85 -9.01
N TRP A 67 1.32 1.38 -10.21
CA TRP A 67 1.19 2.22 -11.37
C TRP A 67 -0.29 2.46 -11.68
N ARG A 68 -0.64 3.70 -12.03
CA ARG A 68 -1.97 4.03 -12.54
C ARG A 68 -1.84 5.00 -13.71
N ALA A 69 -2.54 4.68 -14.80
CA ALA A 69 -2.53 5.47 -16.01
C ALA A 69 -3.20 6.84 -15.79
N PRO A 70 -2.80 7.87 -16.55
CA PRO A 70 -3.41 9.20 -16.48
C PRO A 70 -4.93 9.14 -16.63
N GLY A 71 -5.67 9.76 -15.70
CA GLY A 71 -7.13 9.87 -15.74
C GLY A 71 -7.90 8.56 -15.53
N TYR A 72 -7.24 7.44 -15.27
CA TYR A 72 -7.94 6.19 -14.94
C TYR A 72 -8.43 6.21 -13.48
N GLN A 73 -9.72 6.44 -13.28
CA GLN A 73 -10.35 6.31 -11.96
C GLN A 73 -10.85 4.88 -11.74
N HIS A 74 -10.34 4.22 -10.70
CA HIS A 74 -10.85 2.92 -10.27
C HIS A 74 -12.24 3.10 -9.62
N PRO A 75 -13.27 2.32 -10.01
CA PRO A 75 -14.66 2.58 -9.62
C PRO A 75 -15.01 2.22 -8.17
N GLY A 76 -14.17 1.48 -7.46
CA GLY A 76 -14.42 1.07 -6.07
C GLY A 76 -13.31 1.46 -5.10
N ALA A 77 -13.68 1.63 -3.83
CA ALA A 77 -12.75 1.76 -2.71
C ALA A 77 -12.59 0.41 -2.01
N HIS A 78 -11.42 0.16 -1.42
CA HIS A 78 -11.11 -1.10 -0.76
C HIS A 78 -10.58 -0.92 0.65
N ILE A 79 -10.58 -2.02 1.40
CA ILE A 79 -9.91 -2.17 2.69
C ILE A 79 -8.80 -3.20 2.50
N ASP A 80 -7.58 -2.88 2.94
CA ASP A 80 -6.52 -3.88 3.03
C ASP A 80 -6.86 -4.85 4.16
N VAL A 81 -6.57 -6.14 3.97
CA VAL A 81 -6.83 -7.18 4.98
C VAL A 81 -5.58 -8.03 5.21
N ALA A 82 -5.22 -8.27 6.48
CA ALA A 82 -3.96 -8.94 6.84
C ALA A 82 -4.12 -10.46 6.80
N PRO A 83 -3.15 -11.26 6.36
CA PRO A 83 -3.27 -12.71 6.34
C PRO A 83 -3.53 -13.29 7.74
N ASN A 84 -3.97 -14.55 7.77
CA ASN A 84 -4.45 -15.24 8.96
C ASN A 84 -3.42 -15.35 10.11
N ASP A 85 -2.13 -15.25 9.80
CA ASP A 85 -1.02 -15.30 10.75
C ASP A 85 -0.44 -13.92 11.09
N SER A 86 -0.95 -12.83 10.50
CA SER A 86 -0.51 -11.48 10.79
C SER A 86 -0.97 -11.01 12.18
N PRO A 87 -0.15 -10.25 12.92
CA PRO A 87 -0.60 -9.58 14.15
C PRO A 87 -1.74 -8.59 13.91
N SER A 88 -1.94 -8.10 12.68
CA SER A 88 -3.04 -7.21 12.30
C SER A 88 -4.29 -7.95 11.78
N ARG A 89 -4.40 -9.27 12.00
CA ARG A 89 -5.55 -10.08 11.58
C ARG A 89 -6.87 -9.57 12.15
N VAL A 90 -7.92 -9.59 11.34
CA VAL A 90 -9.30 -9.30 11.77
C VAL A 90 -10.00 -10.62 12.12
N GLU A 91 -10.55 -10.71 13.33
CA GLU A 91 -11.29 -11.89 13.76
C GLU A 91 -12.59 -12.06 12.95
N GLY A 92 -12.86 -13.28 12.46
CA GLY A 92 -14.07 -13.61 11.69
C GLY A 92 -13.93 -13.53 10.16
N VAL A 93 -12.76 -13.15 9.63
CA VAL A 93 -12.48 -13.18 8.18
C VAL A 93 -11.87 -14.53 7.76
N GLU A 94 -12.30 -15.09 6.62
CA GLU A 94 -11.67 -16.27 6.02
C GLU A 94 -10.50 -15.87 5.12
N TYR A 95 -9.36 -16.55 5.27
CA TYR A 95 -8.12 -16.27 4.52
C TYR A 95 -7.66 -17.48 3.72
N GLU A 96 -7.17 -17.25 2.50
CA GLU A 96 -6.51 -18.29 1.70
C GLU A 96 -5.00 -18.36 1.98
N ASN A 97 -4.47 -19.59 1.94
CA ASN A 97 -3.11 -19.92 2.37
C ASN A 97 -2.07 -19.91 1.22
N ASN A 98 -2.43 -19.48 0.01
CA ASN A 98 -1.61 -19.71 -1.18
C ASN A 98 -1.09 -18.40 -1.81
N PHE A 99 0.07 -17.94 -1.35
CA PHE A 99 0.77 -16.82 -2.00
C PHE A 99 1.26 -17.18 -3.41
N HIS A 100 1.09 -16.31 -4.41
CA HIS A 100 1.72 -16.48 -5.73
C HIS A 100 3.25 -16.62 -5.61
N ALA A 101 3.78 -17.80 -5.95
CA ALA A 101 5.20 -18.14 -5.80
C ALA A 101 6.15 -17.28 -6.67
N THR A 102 5.63 -16.54 -7.65
CA THR A 102 6.40 -15.81 -8.66
C THR A 102 7.06 -14.53 -8.15
N ASN A 103 6.69 -14.06 -6.95
CA ASN A 103 7.07 -12.74 -6.46
C ASN A 103 7.97 -12.76 -5.20
N ALA A 104 8.51 -13.93 -4.84
CA ALA A 104 9.39 -14.07 -3.68
C ALA A 104 10.86 -13.83 -4.08
N SER A 105 11.50 -12.84 -3.46
CA SER A 105 12.96 -12.75 -3.41
C SER A 105 13.50 -13.45 -2.16
N ASP A 106 14.81 -13.72 -2.12
CA ASP A 106 15.46 -14.34 -0.96
C ASP A 106 15.36 -13.46 0.31
N SER A 107 15.15 -12.15 0.16
CA SER A 107 14.98 -11.22 1.28
C SER A 107 13.54 -11.09 1.76
N MET A 108 12.59 -11.71 1.07
CA MET A 108 11.17 -11.67 1.43
C MET A 108 10.77 -12.91 2.24
N ASP A 109 10.47 -12.70 3.52
CA ASP A 109 9.60 -13.62 4.24
C ASP A 109 8.14 -13.22 4.01
N LYS A 110 7.33 -14.17 3.53
CA LYS A 110 5.94 -13.93 3.13
C LYS A 110 5.06 -13.49 4.30
N LYS A 111 5.38 -13.92 5.52
CA LYS A 111 4.65 -13.55 6.74
C LYS A 111 4.86 -12.09 7.15
N ASP A 112 5.94 -11.49 6.66
CA ASP A 112 6.44 -10.18 7.08
C ASP A 112 5.96 -9.03 6.17
N PHE A 113 5.17 -9.35 5.14
CA PHE A 113 4.77 -8.40 4.10
C PHE A 113 3.47 -7.64 4.42
N TYR A 114 2.80 -7.92 5.55
CA TYR A 114 1.43 -7.47 5.79
C TYR A 114 1.15 -6.88 7.18
N PRO A 115 1.64 -5.68 7.45
CA PRO A 115 0.82 -4.79 8.23
C PRO A 115 -0.28 -4.18 7.36
N VAL A 116 -1.47 -4.08 7.92
CA VAL A 116 -2.69 -3.77 7.18
C VAL A 116 -3.38 -2.50 7.64
N VAL A 117 -2.95 -1.99 8.77
CA VAL A 117 -3.50 -0.76 9.32
C VAL A 117 -2.81 0.48 8.79
N SER A 118 -1.55 0.38 8.39
CA SER A 118 -0.83 1.46 7.75
C SER A 118 0.16 0.99 6.67
N SER A 119 0.35 1.86 5.68
CA SER A 119 1.35 1.74 4.61
C SER A 119 2.26 2.97 4.56
N TYR A 120 3.48 2.81 4.03
CA TYR A 120 4.49 3.88 3.95
C TYR A 120 4.80 4.22 2.51
N ASN A 121 4.17 5.27 2.05
CA ASN A 121 4.05 5.55 0.63
C ASN A 121 4.83 6.79 0.25
N TRP A 122 5.38 6.80 -0.95
CA TRP A 122 5.82 8.01 -1.63
C TRP A 122 5.60 7.86 -3.13
N ILE A 123 5.57 9.00 -3.83
CA ILE A 123 5.42 9.04 -5.29
C ILE A 123 6.78 9.23 -5.96
N LEU A 124 6.98 8.65 -7.15
CA LEU A 124 8.23 8.85 -7.90
C LEU A 124 8.28 10.21 -8.59
N ASP A 125 7.16 10.72 -9.07
CA ASP A 125 7.10 11.93 -9.88
C ASP A 125 6.61 13.11 -9.06
N LYS A 126 7.42 14.17 -8.91
CA LYS A 126 7.03 15.40 -8.17
C LYS A 126 5.79 16.11 -8.73
N GLY A 127 5.38 15.77 -9.95
CA GLY A 127 4.21 16.32 -10.62
C GLY A 127 2.94 15.49 -10.48
N ASP A 128 2.95 14.36 -9.75
CA ASP A 128 1.74 13.58 -9.49
C ASP A 128 0.68 14.46 -8.80
N ASP A 129 -0.48 14.55 -9.44
CA ASP A 129 -1.63 15.35 -9.04
C ASP A 129 -2.76 14.52 -8.42
N SER A 130 -2.50 13.24 -8.12
CA SER A 130 -3.46 12.31 -7.55
C SER A 130 -3.48 12.37 -6.02
N ALA A 131 -4.64 12.09 -5.44
CA ALA A 131 -4.84 12.07 -3.98
C ALA A 131 -5.22 10.68 -3.49
N MET A 132 -4.68 10.30 -2.33
CA MET A 132 -5.27 9.23 -1.53
C MET A 132 -6.57 9.76 -0.92
N THR A 133 -7.63 8.97 -0.98
CA THR A 133 -8.97 9.33 -0.51
C THR A 133 -9.52 8.25 0.39
N TRP A 134 -10.22 8.65 1.45
CA TRP A 134 -10.85 7.77 2.41
C TRP A 134 -12.34 7.97 2.42
N PHE A 135 -13.06 6.90 2.70
CA PHE A 135 -14.50 6.86 2.57
C PHE A 135 -15.19 6.22 3.77
N ARG A 136 -16.48 6.53 3.90
CA ARG A 136 -17.44 5.76 4.68
C ARG A 136 -18.65 5.41 3.81
N PRO A 137 -19.39 4.33 4.12
CA PRO A 137 -20.69 4.08 3.52
C PRO A 137 -21.64 5.26 3.67
N LYS A 138 -22.44 5.54 2.64
CA LYS A 138 -23.54 6.51 2.73
C LYS A 138 -24.57 6.07 3.76
N ALA A 139 -25.25 7.04 4.36
CA ALA A 139 -26.21 6.81 5.45
C ALA A 139 -27.39 5.89 5.08
N ASP A 140 -27.70 5.76 3.79
CA ASP A 140 -28.76 4.88 3.28
C ASP A 140 -28.28 3.47 2.91
N GLN A 141 -26.98 3.21 3.03
CA GLN A 141 -26.40 1.89 2.78
C GLN A 141 -26.30 1.08 4.07
N ASN A 142 -26.48 -0.24 3.95
CA ASN A 142 -26.19 -1.14 5.04
C ASN A 142 -24.68 -1.41 5.11
N GLU A 143 -24.01 -0.78 6.07
CA GLU A 143 -22.57 -0.91 6.27
C GLU A 143 -22.13 -2.37 6.45
N SER A 144 -22.88 -3.19 7.20
CA SER A 144 -22.50 -4.59 7.41
C SER A 144 -22.60 -5.41 6.13
N GLU A 145 -23.51 -5.08 5.22
CA GLU A 145 -23.64 -5.75 3.92
C GLU A 145 -22.57 -5.28 2.92
N LEU A 146 -22.19 -4.00 2.97
CA LEU A 146 -21.14 -3.46 2.10
C LEU A 146 -19.74 -3.90 2.52
N LEU A 147 -19.53 -4.03 3.84
CA LEU A 147 -18.25 -4.39 4.44
C LEU A 147 -18.19 -5.87 4.82
N GLU A 148 -19.07 -6.72 4.28
CA GLU A 148 -18.83 -8.17 4.31
C GLU A 148 -17.52 -8.43 3.56
N LEU A 149 -16.40 -8.52 4.28
CA LEU A 149 -15.10 -8.86 3.72
C LEU A 149 -15.15 -10.33 3.25
N LYS A 150 -15.42 -10.55 1.97
CA LYS A 150 -15.40 -11.87 1.34
C LYS A 150 -13.96 -12.18 0.96
N LYS A 151 -13.45 -13.25 1.57
CA LYS A 151 -12.33 -14.10 1.16
C LYS A 151 -11.23 -13.45 0.29
N PHE A 152 -10.02 -13.43 0.85
CA PHE A 152 -8.80 -13.15 0.11
C PHE A 152 -8.48 -14.30 -0.89
N THR A 153 -8.12 -14.02 -2.15
CA THR A 153 -7.36 -14.96 -3.00
C THR A 153 -6.06 -14.34 -3.56
N ASP A 154 -5.04 -15.18 -3.54
CA ASP A 154 -3.67 -15.25 -4.12
C ASP A 154 -2.73 -14.05 -4.34
N ALA A 155 -3.12 -12.77 -4.23
CA ALA A 155 -2.12 -11.68 -4.07
C ALA A 155 -2.71 -10.38 -3.50
N VAL A 156 -3.81 -9.91 -4.07
CA VAL A 156 -4.55 -8.75 -3.59
C VAL A 156 -6.00 -8.95 -4.04
N HIS A 157 -6.81 -9.63 -3.22
CA HIS A 157 -8.26 -9.56 -3.38
C HIS A 157 -8.79 -8.58 -2.36
N TYR A 158 -9.06 -7.38 -2.84
CA TYR A 158 -9.91 -6.44 -2.17
C TYR A 158 -11.34 -6.65 -2.67
N ASP A 159 -12.27 -6.94 -1.76
CA ASP A 159 -13.65 -6.57 -2.02
C ASP A 159 -13.71 -5.06 -2.14
N GLU A 160 -14.18 -4.59 -3.29
CA GLU A 160 -14.35 -3.17 -3.54
C GLU A 160 -15.80 -2.75 -3.31
N VAL A 161 -15.97 -1.63 -2.62
CA VAL A 161 -17.27 -0.97 -2.51
C VAL A 161 -17.34 0.12 -3.57
N PRO A 162 -18.34 0.09 -4.47
CA PRO A 162 -18.49 1.10 -5.51
C PRO A 162 -18.56 2.52 -4.94
N LEU A 163 -17.78 3.45 -5.53
CA LEU A 163 -17.64 4.83 -5.03
C LEU A 163 -18.99 5.56 -4.94
N GLU A 164 -19.97 5.23 -5.79
CA GLU A 164 -21.29 5.85 -5.75
C GLU A 164 -22.08 5.54 -4.47
N LYS A 165 -21.68 4.51 -3.71
CA LYS A 165 -22.27 4.14 -2.42
C LYS A 165 -21.56 4.77 -1.22
N LEU A 166 -20.53 5.57 -1.47
CA LEU A 166 -19.62 6.07 -0.46
C LEU A 166 -19.64 7.60 -0.37
N ASP A 167 -19.41 8.11 0.84
CA ASP A 167 -19.08 9.51 1.08
C ASP A 167 -17.59 9.62 1.39
N GLU A 168 -16.88 10.49 0.69
CA GLU A 168 -15.49 10.82 1.02
C GLU A 168 -15.44 11.53 2.38
N ILE A 169 -14.50 11.11 3.24
CA ILE A 169 -14.33 11.65 4.58
C ILE A 169 -13.01 12.39 4.77
N ASP A 170 -12.00 12.06 3.98
CA ASP A 170 -10.68 12.68 4.05
C ASP A 170 -9.89 12.43 2.76
N ARG A 171 -8.86 13.25 2.52
CA ARG A 171 -7.92 13.08 1.41
C ARG A 171 -6.55 13.64 1.73
N CYS A 172 -5.51 13.04 1.14
CA CYS A 172 -4.16 13.60 1.18
C CYS A 172 -3.41 13.38 -0.13
N THR A 173 -2.53 14.31 -0.47
CA THR A 173 -1.55 14.10 -1.54
C THR A 173 -0.33 13.43 -0.95
N ILE A 174 0.07 12.30 -1.54
CA ILE A 174 1.30 11.60 -1.13
C ILE A 174 2.49 12.36 -1.72
N GLY A 175 3.46 12.71 -0.89
CA GLY A 175 4.65 13.45 -1.29
C GLY A 175 5.74 12.57 -1.90
N HIS A 176 6.70 13.21 -2.57
CA HIS A 176 7.84 12.55 -3.17
C HIS A 176 8.99 12.34 -2.18
N ASP A 177 9.34 13.37 -1.41
CA ASP A 177 10.62 13.47 -0.69
C ASP A 177 10.61 12.76 0.69
N LYS A 178 9.44 12.41 1.23
CA LYS A 178 9.31 11.79 2.56
C LYS A 178 8.28 10.67 2.56
N LEU A 179 8.49 9.67 3.44
CA LEU A 179 7.49 8.62 3.65
C LEU A 179 6.19 9.20 4.20
N VAL A 180 5.08 8.92 3.53
CA VAL A 180 3.73 9.26 3.97
C VAL A 180 3.10 8.02 4.58
N MET A 181 2.76 8.11 5.86
CA MET A 181 1.99 7.06 6.53
C MET A 181 0.52 7.19 6.13
N VAL A 182 -0.06 6.10 5.64
CA VAL A 182 -1.40 6.07 5.07
C VAL A 182 -2.21 4.98 5.74
N ARG A 183 -3.42 5.30 6.20
CA ARG A 183 -4.32 4.33 6.82
C ARG A 183 -4.97 3.44 5.77
N THR A 184 -4.83 2.13 5.90
CA THR A 184 -5.26 1.16 4.86
C THR A 184 -6.34 0.18 5.34
N ASN A 185 -6.59 0.09 6.65
CA ASN A 185 -7.64 -0.75 7.23
C ASN A 185 -9.05 -0.11 7.21
N VAL A 186 -9.28 0.82 6.29
CA VAL A 186 -10.55 1.53 6.07
C VAL A 186 -10.74 1.70 4.56
N LEU A 187 -11.97 1.96 4.12
CA LEU A 187 -12.26 2.14 2.70
C LEU A 187 -11.44 3.29 2.13
N HIS A 188 -10.63 2.99 1.13
CA HIS A 188 -9.77 3.95 0.48
C HIS A 188 -9.62 3.71 -1.02
N ASN A 189 -9.28 4.76 -1.75
CA ASN A 189 -8.97 4.73 -3.17
C ASN A 189 -7.99 5.86 -3.51
N VAL A 190 -7.51 5.88 -4.74
CA VAL A 190 -6.77 7.00 -5.32
C VAL A 190 -7.69 7.76 -6.27
N ASP A 191 -7.91 9.04 -5.99
CA ASP A 191 -8.51 10.03 -6.89
C ASP A 191 -7.44 10.43 -7.90
N MET A 192 -7.56 9.94 -9.14
CA MET A 192 -6.54 10.12 -10.16
C MET A 192 -6.65 11.48 -10.84
N GLY A 193 -5.51 12.16 -10.91
CA GLY A 193 -5.36 13.36 -11.73
C GLY A 193 -5.09 13.05 -13.20
N GLN A 194 -4.45 13.99 -13.89
CA GLN A 194 -4.12 13.88 -15.32
C GLN A 194 -2.68 13.45 -15.58
N GLN A 195 -1.87 13.27 -14.53
CA GLN A 195 -0.56 12.65 -14.64
C GLN A 195 -0.65 11.14 -14.37
N GLU A 196 0.30 10.40 -14.91
CA GLU A 196 0.47 9.02 -14.46
C GLU A 196 0.97 9.01 -13.01
N ARG A 197 0.58 7.99 -12.27
CA ARG A 197 1.02 7.80 -10.89
C ARG A 197 1.91 6.58 -10.78
N TRP A 198 3.04 6.78 -10.12
CA TRP A 198 3.91 5.72 -9.62
C TRP A 198 4.08 5.90 -8.12
N ALA A 199 3.36 5.10 -7.35
CA ALA A 199 3.48 5.09 -5.90
C ALA A 199 4.29 3.86 -5.45
N ILE A 200 5.25 4.09 -4.57
CA ILE A 200 6.03 3.07 -3.90
C ILE A 200 5.48 2.96 -2.49
N SER A 201 5.16 1.75 -2.06
CA SER A 201 4.81 1.45 -0.68
C SER A 201 5.89 0.58 -0.07
N ALA A 202 6.73 1.14 0.80
CA ALA A 202 7.65 0.34 1.59
C ALA A 202 6.86 -0.55 2.53
N ARG A 203 7.09 -1.85 2.42
CA ARG A 203 6.52 -2.86 3.31
C ARG A 203 7.48 -3.06 4.46
N CYS A 204 6.93 -2.97 5.66
CA CYS A 204 7.70 -3.08 6.90
C CYS A 204 7.09 -4.18 7.78
N ILE A 205 7.93 -4.90 8.53
CA ILE A 205 7.45 -5.66 9.69
C ILE A 205 7.09 -4.66 10.77
N MET A 206 5.89 -4.81 11.32
CA MET A 206 5.34 -3.92 12.33
C MET A 206 4.66 -4.70 13.43
N ASN A 207 4.75 -4.21 14.66
CA ASN A 207 4.27 -4.89 15.85
C ASN A 207 3.01 -4.22 16.43
N TRP A 208 2.10 -3.77 15.58
CA TRP A 208 0.83 -3.17 15.99
C TRP A 208 -0.33 -3.65 15.13
N SER A 209 -1.53 -3.52 15.69
CA SER A 209 -2.76 -4.10 15.14
C SER A 209 -3.82 -3.05 14.83
N THR A 210 -3.62 -1.79 15.23
CA THR A 210 -4.57 -0.70 14.98
C THR A 210 -3.90 0.54 14.39
N TRP A 211 -4.70 1.40 13.75
CA TRP A 211 -4.23 2.70 13.27
C TRP A 211 -3.77 3.61 14.41
N ASP A 212 -4.52 3.63 15.52
CA ASP A 212 -4.20 4.47 16.68
C ASP A 212 -2.87 4.02 17.31
N GLU A 213 -2.64 2.72 17.46
CA GLU A 213 -1.32 2.20 17.88
C GLU A 213 -0.20 2.58 16.92
N ALA A 214 -0.45 2.60 15.61
CA ALA A 214 0.53 3.02 14.61
C ALA A 214 0.90 4.50 14.81
N VAL A 215 -0.11 5.36 14.93
CA VAL A 215 0.06 6.82 15.14
C VAL A 215 0.78 7.08 16.45
N ASP A 216 0.34 6.47 17.55
CA ASP A 216 0.96 6.64 18.87
C ASP A 216 2.42 6.17 18.86
N THR A 217 2.69 4.99 18.28
CA THR A 217 4.05 4.43 18.19
C THR A 217 4.97 5.30 17.35
N LEU A 218 4.45 5.91 16.27
CA LEU A 218 5.24 6.68 15.32
C LEU A 218 5.18 8.20 15.57
N THR A 219 4.58 8.65 16.67
CA THR A 219 4.31 10.08 16.95
C THR A 219 5.57 10.95 16.81
N ASP A 220 6.71 10.49 17.32
CA ASP A 220 7.97 11.25 17.27
C ASP A 220 8.52 11.44 15.84
N TRP A 221 8.04 10.67 14.87
CA TRP A 221 8.41 10.77 13.46
C TRP A 221 7.30 11.37 12.60
N ILE A 222 6.12 11.65 13.14
CA ILE A 222 5.05 12.30 12.39
C ILE A 222 5.34 13.80 12.30
N ILE A 223 5.21 14.34 11.09
CA ILE A 223 5.34 15.77 10.80
C ILE A 223 4.03 16.25 10.20
N GLU A 224 3.57 17.42 10.64
CA GLU A 224 2.36 18.10 10.13
C GLU A 224 2.62 18.82 8.81
#